data_AF-A0A269PIG7-F1
#
_entry.id   AF-A0A269PIG7-F1
#
_cell.length_a   1.000
_cell.length_b   1.000
_cell.length_c   1.000
_cell.angle_alpha   90.00
_cell.angle_beta   90.00
_cell.angle_gamma   90.00
#
_symmetry.space_group_name_H-M   'P 1'
#
loop_
_entity.id
_entity.type
_entity.pdbx_description
1 polymer ?
#
loop_
_entity_poly.entity_id
_entity_poly.type
_entity_poly.pdbx_seq_one_letter_code
_entity_poly.pdbx_strand_id
1 'polypeptide(L)'
;MIDAPLNFEFGGVAFKFNAQVKLVEESEINTLTSGAIASDKNTVKALLVGWSGFIDEGKDVPFSTDTLNEMLSFGAIAGRLAVECINAQYRVTEKN
;
A
#
# COMPACT_ATOMS: atom_id res chain seq x y z
N MET A 1 5.90 10.00 7.45
CA MET A 1 4.84 9.04 7.05
C MET A 1 3.85 9.80 6.19
N ILE A 2 3.28 9.13 5.19
CA ILE A 2 2.37 9.72 4.20
C ILE A 2 1.00 9.02 4.37
N ASP A 3 -0.06 9.78 4.58
CA ASP A 3 -1.42 9.25 4.52
C ASP A 3 -1.92 9.31 3.07
N ALA A 4 -2.21 8.13 2.50
CA ALA A 4 -2.62 7.96 1.12
C ALA A 4 -4.03 7.37 1.07
N PRO A 5 -5.06 8.17 0.76
CA PRO A 5 -6.44 7.68 0.69
C PRO A 5 -6.58 6.71 -0.48
N LEU A 6 -7.16 5.55 -0.20
CA LEU A 6 -7.24 4.44 -1.13
C LEU A 6 -8.71 4.02 -1.26
N ASN A 7 -9.18 3.88 -2.51
CA ASN A 7 -10.56 3.54 -2.80
C ASN A 7 -10.66 2.66 -4.06
N PHE A 8 -10.94 1.37 -3.88
CA PHE A 8 -11.27 0.44 -4.97
C PHE A 8 -12.18 -0.69 -4.49
N GLU A 9 -12.70 -1.48 -5.42
CA GLU A 9 -13.48 -2.70 -5.11
C GLU A 9 -12.75 -3.93 -5.64
N PHE A 10 -12.78 -5.02 -4.87
CA PHE A 10 -12.27 -6.32 -5.31
C PHE A 10 -13.11 -7.45 -4.72
N GLY A 11 -13.63 -8.34 -5.57
CA GLY A 11 -14.39 -9.51 -5.11
C GLY A 11 -15.68 -9.17 -4.34
N GLY A 12 -16.27 -7.99 -4.58
CA GLY A 12 -17.44 -7.50 -3.84
C GLY A 12 -17.11 -6.83 -2.50
N VAL A 13 -15.82 -6.72 -2.14
CA VAL A 13 -15.36 -5.99 -0.95
C VAL A 13 -14.86 -4.61 -1.37
N ALA A 14 -15.34 -3.57 -0.67
CA ALA A 14 -14.89 -2.20 -0.86
C ALA A 14 -13.65 -1.93 -0.01
N PHE A 15 -12.51 -1.72 -0.66
CA PHE A 15 -11.26 -1.29 -0.04
C PHE A 15 -11.25 0.24 0.00
N LYS A 16 -11.79 0.80 1.08
CA LYS A 16 -11.82 2.24 1.33
C LYS A 16 -11.18 2.54 2.69
N PHE A 17 -9.94 3.02 2.66
CA PHE A 17 -9.16 3.32 3.87
C PHE A 17 -8.01 4.28 3.55
N ASN A 18 -7.37 4.81 4.60
CA ASN A 18 -6.15 5.60 4.45
C ASN A 18 -4.94 4.71 4.67
N ALA A 19 -4.16 4.46 3.62
CA ALA A 19 -2.91 3.73 3.70
C ALA A 19 -1.83 4.61 4.34
N GLN A 20 -1.14 4.07 5.34
CA GLN A 20 -0.03 4.74 6.01
C GLN A 20 1.28 4.27 5.40
N VAL A 21 1.88 5.13 4.59
CA VAL A 21 3.06 4.80 3.79
C VAL A 21 4.31 5.38 4.43
N LYS A 22 5.35 4.55 4.61
CA LYS A 22 6.69 4.97 5.01
C LYS A 22 7.29 5.82 3.89
N LEU A 23 7.71 7.04 4.23
CA LEU A 23 8.50 7.86 3.30
C LEU A 23 9.93 7.31 3.29
N VAL A 24 10.48 7.10 2.10
CA VAL A 24 11.85 6.61 1.90
C VAL A 24 12.57 7.48 0.88
N GLU A 25 13.88 7.28 0.74
CA GLU A 25 14.66 8.00 -0.27
C GLU A 25 14.41 7.46 -1.68
N GLU A 26 14.67 8.29 -2.69
CA GLU A 26 14.48 7.91 -4.11
C GLU A 26 15.30 6.67 -4.50
N SER A 27 16.50 6.50 -3.93
CA SER A 27 17.35 5.33 -4.12
C SER A 27 16.68 4.02 -3.65
N GLU A 28 15.96 4.07 -2.52
CA GLU A 28 15.18 2.94 -1.98
C GLU A 28 13.98 2.65 -2.89
N ILE A 29 13.27 3.67 -3.39
CA ILE A 29 12.17 3.48 -4.36
C ILE A 29 12.65 2.82 -5.63
N ASN A 30 13.74 3.31 -6.24
CA ASN A 30 14.29 2.73 -7.46
C ASN A 30 14.69 1.25 -7.27
N THR A 31 15.17 0.89 -6.08
CA THR A 31 15.49 -0.50 -5.75
C THR A 31 14.23 -1.37 -5.68
N LEU A 32 13.15 -0.86 -5.09
CA LEU A 32 11.87 -1.57 -4.95
C LEU A 32 11.11 -1.70 -6.28
N THR A 33 11.25 -0.76 -7.21
CA THR A 33 10.49 -0.72 -8.46
C THR A 33 11.24 -1.22 -9.69
N SER A 34 12.58 -1.25 -9.68
CA SER A 34 13.39 -1.55 -10.87
C SER A 34 14.46 -2.63 -10.67
N GLY A 35 14.61 -3.16 -9.45
CA GLY A 35 15.58 -4.22 -9.15
C GLY A 35 15.07 -5.63 -9.45
N ALA A 36 15.95 -6.63 -9.36
CA ALA A 36 15.60 -8.06 -9.49
C ALA A 36 14.61 -8.57 -8.42
N ILE A 37 14.44 -7.80 -7.33
CA ILE A 37 13.49 -8.08 -6.25
C ILE A 37 12.15 -7.35 -6.42
N ALA A 38 11.99 -6.57 -7.51
CA ALA A 38 10.80 -5.77 -7.75
C ALA A 38 9.57 -6.66 -7.92
N SER A 39 8.64 -6.51 -7.00
CA SER A 39 7.32 -7.12 -7.07
C SER A 39 6.36 -6.29 -6.23
N ASP A 40 5.10 -6.24 -6.64
CA ASP A 40 4.08 -5.49 -5.91
C ASP A 40 4.02 -5.88 -4.44
N LYS A 41 4.13 -7.18 -4.16
CA LYS A 41 4.13 -7.72 -2.80
C LYS A 41 5.30 -7.20 -1.96
N ASN A 42 6.52 -7.18 -2.51
CA ASN A 42 7.69 -6.69 -1.79
C ASN A 42 7.61 -5.17 -1.59
N THR A 43 7.17 -4.44 -2.60
CA THR A 43 6.97 -2.98 -2.54
C THR A 43 5.97 -2.63 -1.44
N VAL A 44 4.82 -3.29 -1.39
CA VAL A 44 3.82 -3.04 -0.34
C VAL A 44 4.38 -3.39 1.04
N LYS A 45 5.04 -4.54 1.20
CA LYS A 45 5.63 -4.92 2.50
C LYS A 45 6.69 -3.96 2.99
N ALA A 46 7.44 -3.33 2.09
CA ALA A 46 8.47 -2.36 2.44
C ALA A 46 7.88 -0.98 2.79
N LEU A 47 6.82 -0.57 2.09
CA LEU A 47 6.31 0.80 2.14
C LEU A 47 5.05 0.96 3.00
N LEU A 48 4.15 -0.02 3.04
CA LEU A 48 2.89 0.06 3.80
C LEU A 48 3.12 -0.40 5.23
N VAL A 49 3.08 0.55 6.16
CA VAL A 49 3.35 0.31 7.59
C VAL A 49 2.10 0.34 8.46
N GLY A 50 0.96 0.68 7.88
CA GLY A 50 -0.31 0.79 8.57
C GLY A 50 -1.47 1.13 7.64
N TRP A 51 -2.68 1.10 8.16
CA TRP A 51 -3.85 1.78 7.57
C TRP A 51 -4.82 2.21 8.66
N SER A 52 -5.71 3.14 8.32
CA SER A 52 -6.80 3.57 9.20
C SER A 52 -8.13 3.66 8.44
N GLY A 53 -9.22 3.41 9.16
CA GLY A 53 -10.58 3.50 8.61
C GLY A 53 -10.92 2.41 7.61
N PHE A 54 -10.23 1.26 7.66
CA PHE A 54 -10.61 0.12 6.85
C PHE A 54 -11.76 -0.61 7.51
N ILE A 55 -12.95 -0.47 6.92
CA ILE A 55 -14.18 -1.10 7.39
C ILE A 55 -14.55 -2.24 6.45
N ASP A 56 -14.71 -3.43 7.01
CA ASP A 56 -15.23 -4.60 6.30
C ASP A 56 -16.39 -5.20 7.09
N GLU A 57 -17.50 -5.51 6.40
CA GLU A 57 -18.75 -5.98 7.00
C GLU A 57 -19.22 -5.17 8.24
N GLY A 58 -18.97 -3.86 8.24
CA GLY A 58 -19.33 -2.95 9.34
C GLY A 58 -18.41 -3.00 10.56
N LYS A 59 -17.27 -3.69 10.48
CA LYS A 59 -16.25 -3.77 11.53
C LYS A 59 -14.95 -3.12 11.09
N ASP A 60 -14.26 -2.49 12.03
CA ASP A 60 -12.90 -2.01 11.79
C ASP A 60 -11.95 -3.20 11.64
N VAL A 61 -11.17 -3.18 10.57
CA VAL A 61 -10.14 -4.15 10.28
C VAL A 61 -8.79 -3.49 10.61
N PRO A 62 -8.24 -3.75 11.81
CA PRO A 62 -6.99 -3.14 12.21
C PRO A 62 -5.84 -3.64 11.33
N PHE A 63 -4.81 -2.81 11.19
CA PHE A 63 -3.61 -3.23 10.49
C PHE A 63 -2.96 -4.42 11.19
N SER A 64 -2.73 -5.48 10.43
CA SER A 64 -1.94 -6.63 10.86
C SER A 64 -1.14 -7.20 9.70
N THR A 65 0.03 -7.75 10.00
CA THR A 65 0.87 -8.41 8.99
C THR A 65 0.15 -9.59 8.35
N ASP A 66 -0.70 -10.31 9.08
CA ASP A 66 -1.43 -11.45 8.57
C ASP A 66 -2.51 -11.02 7.58
N THR A 67 -3.33 -10.01 7.94
CA THR A 67 -4.31 -9.41 7.04
C THR A 67 -3.65 -8.85 5.78
N LEU A 68 -2.50 -8.18 5.93
CA LEU A 68 -1.75 -7.69 4.79
C LEU A 68 -1.25 -8.85 3.91
N ASN A 69 -0.71 -9.92 4.50
CA ASN A 69 -0.24 -11.07 3.75
C ASN A 69 -1.36 -11.78 2.97
N GLU A 70 -2.55 -11.85 3.56
CA GLU A 70 -3.76 -12.38 2.93
C GLU A 70 -4.16 -11.52 1.72
N MET A 71 -4.26 -10.20 1.90
CA MET A 71 -4.52 -9.25 0.79
C MET A 71 -3.49 -9.41 -0.33
N LEU A 72 -2.21 -9.53 0.01
CA LEU A 72 -1.10 -9.67 -0.94
C LEU A 72 -1.00 -11.07 -1.57
N SER A 73 -1.87 -12.03 -1.17
CA SER A 73 -2.04 -13.27 -1.93
C SER A 73 -2.79 -13.05 -3.24
N PHE A 74 -3.56 -11.96 -3.34
CA PHE A 74 -4.28 -11.54 -4.54
C PHE A 74 -3.45 -10.51 -5.32
N GLY A 75 -2.94 -10.90 -6.49
CA GLY A 75 -2.08 -10.03 -7.31
C GLY A 75 -2.71 -8.68 -7.66
N ALA A 76 -4.02 -8.63 -7.90
CA ALA A 76 -4.72 -7.38 -8.20
C ALA A 76 -4.74 -6.40 -7.01
N ILE A 77 -4.92 -6.91 -5.78
CA ILE A 77 -4.84 -6.09 -4.57
C ILE A 77 -3.40 -5.63 -4.36
N ALA A 78 -2.43 -6.54 -4.49
CA ALA A 78 -1.02 -6.20 -4.36
C ALA A 78 -0.61 -5.07 -5.33
N GLY A 79 -0.98 -5.16 -6.60
CA GLY A 79 -0.68 -4.13 -7.60
C GLY A 79 -1.32 -2.77 -7.29
N ARG A 80 -2.59 -2.76 -6.84
CA ARG A 80 -3.26 -1.51 -6.44
C ARG A 80 -2.57 -0.83 -5.25
N LEU A 81 -2.21 -1.62 -4.23
CA LEU A 81 -1.50 -1.12 -3.05
C LEU A 81 -0.10 -0.63 -3.41
N ALA A 82 0.64 -1.37 -4.25
CA ALA A 82 1.99 -1.00 -4.67
C ALA A 82 1.99 0.34 -5.41
N VAL A 83 1.09 0.50 -6.38
CA VAL A 83 0.94 1.75 -7.15
C VAL A 83 0.63 2.92 -6.21
N GLU A 84 -0.29 2.76 -5.26
CA GLU A 84 -0.62 3.84 -4.33
C GLU A 84 0.56 4.18 -3.40
N CYS A 85 1.28 3.18 -2.92
CA CYS A 85 2.49 3.38 -2.10
C CYS A 85 3.56 4.17 -2.87
N ILE A 86 3.80 3.83 -4.15
CA ILE A 86 4.76 4.53 -5.02
C ILE A 86 4.29 5.96 -5.31
N ASN A 87 3.04 6.13 -5.73
CA ASN A 87 2.45 7.45 -6.00
C ASN A 87 2.46 8.36 -4.77
N ALA A 88 2.31 7.80 -3.56
CA ALA A 88 2.44 8.54 -2.32
C ALA A 88 3.83 9.16 -2.16
N GLN A 89 4.90 8.45 -2.54
CA GLN A 89 6.28 8.96 -2.50
C GLN A 89 6.43 10.17 -3.42
N TYR A 90 6.04 10.01 -4.70
CA TYR A 90 6.19 11.08 -5.69
C TYR A 90 5.41 12.34 -5.32
N ARG A 91 4.20 12.20 -4.76
CA ARG A 91 3.40 13.35 -4.28
C ARG A 91 4.07 14.18 -3.19
N VAL A 92 4.98 13.58 -2.41
CA VAL A 92 5.74 14.29 -1.38
C VAL A 92 7.01 14.88 -1.97
N THR A 93 7.69 14.16 -2.87
CA THR A 93 8.91 14.65 -3.54
C THR A 93 8.63 15.85 -4.43
N GLU A 94 7.49 15.91 -5.13
CA GLU A 94 7.12 17.05 -5.99
C GLU A 94 6.73 18.33 -5.21
N LYS A 95 6.55 18.23 -3.88
CA LYS A 95 6.16 19.36 -3.02
C LYS A 95 7.32 20.03 -2.28
N ASN A 96 8.53 19.46 -2.39
CA ASN A 96 9.77 19.99 -1.81
C ASN A 96 10.72 20.49 -2.89
#